data_AF-A0A7I4YS40-F1
#
_entry.id   AF-A0A7I4YS40-F1
#
_cell.length_a   1.000
_cell.length_b   1.000
_cell.length_c   1.000
_cell.angle_alpha   90.00
_cell.angle_beta   90.00
_cell.angle_gamma   90.00
#
_symmetry.space_group_name_H-M   'P 1'
#
loop_
_entity.id
_entity.type
_entity.pdbx_description
1 polymer ?
#
loop_
_entity_poly.entity_id
_entity_poly.type
_entity_poly.pdbx_seq_one_letter_code
_entity_poly.pdbx_strand_id
1 'polypeptide(L)'
;MPSENMSNVLCLPNELLMQILCNSKPRDVRSFGNTCRRFRSFILSNKSKLPTPELKWDIAELIFGRRITLLRCRPSAFQRARKRALEKMEKWEFTEKQFSTEFTNYFFVMVPEEMYIKCKDFDSDKEALIRKCVGPLRSSILALEMDKCSLDEPVLGDFFKHLSPFSLHLAGHFDRSIISDQVLPLSSLYALFIGLNRTDMDVRTRVSGITVRKIVSNWYNRYPDIRKDLRNLPSIPDYNLKGFVIEIPDCDLDYNEFFAFLKEIIRVPHCTRERIIIGNLPKTLIHYIYSNLSDLNMVGPAVWVEEGICSVEDVKWSSSLSCCCDNDRGFANHNYFMNRDLARDPAEMCETVQLDLSISVLQFEGMLLPRRSLLDFWITLKADKINREKHLPETVLVDTSVLRKRRRTEP
;
A
#
# COMPACT_ATOMS: atom_id res chain seq x y z
N MET A 1 -17.34 -53.92 9.31
CA MET A 1 -18.45 -53.54 8.40
C MET A 1 -18.51 -52.02 8.38
N PRO A 2 -18.41 -51.35 7.21
CA PRO A 2 -18.75 -49.93 7.10
C PRO A 2 -20.27 -49.82 7.29
N SER A 3 -20.71 -48.98 8.21
CA SER A 3 -22.13 -48.82 8.54
C SER A 3 -22.92 -48.27 7.34
N GLU A 4 -24.17 -48.72 7.18
CA GLU A 4 -25.14 -48.30 6.14
C GLU A 4 -25.35 -46.78 6.05
N ASN A 5 -24.86 -46.01 7.03
CA ASN A 5 -24.89 -44.55 7.00
C ASN A 5 -23.84 -43.91 6.06
N MET A 6 -22.71 -44.57 5.76
CA MET A 6 -21.69 -44.01 4.85
C MET A 6 -22.07 -44.14 3.37
N SER A 7 -22.86 -45.14 2.98
CA SER A 7 -23.28 -45.33 1.59
C SER A 7 -24.22 -44.21 1.12
N ASN A 8 -25.08 -43.70 2.01
CA ASN A 8 -26.06 -42.66 1.65
C ASN A 8 -25.43 -41.29 1.38
N VAL A 9 -24.39 -40.89 2.12
CA VAL A 9 -23.68 -39.61 1.87
C VAL A 9 -22.90 -39.67 0.55
N LEU A 10 -22.39 -40.85 0.19
CA LEU A 10 -21.75 -41.12 -1.10
C LEU A 10 -22.72 -41.18 -2.29
N CYS A 11 -24.02 -40.98 -2.08
CA CYS A 11 -25.05 -40.92 -3.12
C CYS A 11 -25.73 -39.55 -3.27
N LEU A 12 -25.35 -38.55 -2.47
CA LEU A 12 -25.90 -37.19 -2.61
C LEU A 12 -25.64 -36.63 -4.03
N PRO A 13 -26.68 -36.07 -4.70
CA PRO A 13 -26.52 -35.28 -5.91
C PRO A 13 -25.51 -34.14 -5.73
N ASN A 14 -24.78 -33.83 -6.79
CA ASN A 14 -23.72 -32.83 -6.78
C ASN A 14 -24.25 -31.43 -6.44
N GLU A 15 -25.49 -31.12 -6.81
CA GLU A 15 -26.16 -29.84 -6.57
C GLU A 15 -26.42 -29.63 -5.08
N LEU A 16 -26.95 -30.65 -4.40
CA LEU A 16 -27.18 -30.63 -2.95
C LEU A 16 -25.84 -30.58 -2.20
N LEU A 17 -24.85 -31.32 -2.69
CA LEU A 17 -23.51 -31.31 -2.10
C LEU A 17 -22.85 -29.92 -2.21
N MET A 18 -23.00 -29.23 -3.35
CA MET A 18 -22.56 -27.83 -3.49
C MET A 18 -23.23 -26.92 -2.47
N GLN A 19 -24.56 -27.00 -2.32
CA GLN A 19 -25.26 -26.13 -1.37
C GLN A 19 -24.80 -26.35 0.08
N ILE A 20 -24.60 -27.61 0.49
CA ILE A 20 -24.10 -27.94 1.83
C ILE A 20 -22.69 -27.35 2.02
N LEU A 21 -21.78 -27.59 1.08
CA LEU A 21 -20.39 -27.17 1.22
C LEU A 21 -20.21 -25.64 1.11
N CYS A 22 -21.02 -24.95 0.30
CA CYS A 22 -21.01 -23.49 0.22
C CYS A 22 -21.40 -22.82 1.55
N ASN A 23 -22.23 -23.48 2.35
CA ASN A 23 -22.67 -23.00 3.66
C ASN A 23 -21.86 -23.56 4.83
N SER A 24 -20.86 -24.40 4.56
CA SER A 24 -19.98 -25.00 5.57
C SER A 24 -18.79 -24.10 5.88
N LYS A 25 -18.19 -24.25 7.07
CA LYS A 25 -16.94 -23.54 7.37
C LYS A 25 -15.82 -24.07 6.46
N PRO A 26 -14.86 -23.23 6.05
CA PRO A 26 -13.78 -23.66 5.14
C PRO A 26 -13.01 -24.90 5.62
N ARG A 27 -12.74 -24.98 6.93
CA ARG A 27 -12.06 -26.13 7.55
C ARG A 27 -12.86 -27.43 7.41
N ASP A 28 -14.18 -27.34 7.46
CA ASP A 28 -15.08 -28.50 7.36
C ASP A 28 -15.14 -28.98 5.90
N VAL A 29 -15.17 -28.06 4.93
CA VAL A 29 -15.04 -28.40 3.50
C VAL A 29 -13.75 -29.16 3.22
N ARG A 30 -12.62 -28.66 3.72
CA ARG A 30 -11.34 -29.38 3.57
C ARG A 30 -11.35 -30.74 4.25
N SER A 31 -11.89 -30.83 5.46
CA SER A 31 -11.98 -32.09 6.21
C SER A 31 -12.88 -33.09 5.48
N PHE A 32 -13.98 -32.64 4.90
CA PHE A 32 -14.88 -33.42 4.05
C PHE A 32 -14.16 -33.98 2.83
N GLY A 33 -13.35 -33.17 2.13
CA GLY A 33 -12.54 -33.63 1.01
C GLY A 33 -11.49 -34.69 1.38
N ASN A 34 -11.03 -34.71 2.62
CA ASN A 34 -10.08 -35.72 3.10
C ASN A 34 -10.73 -37.07 3.41
N THR A 35 -12.06 -37.17 3.43
CA THR A 35 -12.76 -38.43 3.77
C THR A 35 -12.68 -39.49 2.67
N CYS A 36 -12.82 -39.09 1.38
CA CYS A 36 -12.75 -40.02 0.26
C CYS A 36 -12.35 -39.35 -1.06
N ARG A 37 -11.94 -40.15 -2.05
CA ARG A 37 -11.51 -39.66 -3.38
C ARG A 37 -12.61 -38.92 -4.14
N ARG A 38 -13.88 -39.36 -4.06
CA ARG A 38 -15.02 -38.71 -4.72
C ARG A 38 -15.15 -37.26 -4.26
N PHE A 39 -15.19 -37.03 -2.95
CA PHE A 39 -15.34 -35.70 -2.38
C PHE A 39 -14.10 -34.83 -2.56
N ARG A 40 -12.90 -35.43 -2.48
CA ARG A 40 -11.67 -34.73 -2.85
C ARG A 40 -11.73 -34.20 -4.28
N SER A 41 -12.10 -35.06 -5.23
CA SER A 41 -12.23 -34.68 -6.65
C SER A 41 -13.30 -33.61 -6.82
N PHE A 42 -14.44 -33.76 -6.15
CA PHE A 42 -15.53 -32.79 -6.19
C PHE A 42 -15.11 -31.40 -5.71
N ILE A 43 -14.43 -31.32 -4.56
CA ILE A 43 -13.94 -30.05 -3.99
C ILE A 43 -12.88 -29.42 -4.90
N LEU A 44 -11.91 -30.21 -5.38
CA LEU A 44 -10.85 -29.68 -6.25
C LEU A 44 -11.42 -29.16 -7.59
N SER A 45 -12.43 -29.82 -8.15
CA SER A 45 -13.10 -29.36 -9.38
C SER A 45 -13.99 -28.14 -9.17
N ASN A 46 -14.46 -27.88 -7.95
CA ASN A 46 -15.37 -26.76 -7.63
C ASN A 46 -14.74 -25.70 -6.73
N LYS A 47 -13.40 -25.67 -6.63
CA LYS A 47 -12.68 -24.84 -5.64
C LYS A 47 -13.06 -23.36 -5.68
N SER A 48 -13.34 -22.80 -6.86
CA SER A 48 -13.69 -21.39 -7.04
C SER A 48 -15.05 -21.00 -6.45
N LYS A 49 -15.92 -21.98 -6.19
CA LYS A 49 -17.26 -21.77 -5.63
C LYS A 49 -17.33 -22.09 -4.13
N LEU A 50 -16.28 -22.70 -3.57
CA LEU A 50 -16.29 -23.24 -2.21
C LEU A 50 -15.47 -22.36 -1.26
N PRO A 51 -15.89 -22.25 0.02
CA PRO A 51 -15.13 -21.53 1.01
C PRO A 51 -13.79 -22.24 1.26
N THR A 52 -12.70 -21.51 1.06
CA THR A 52 -11.33 -22.05 1.09
C THR A 52 -10.65 -21.73 2.43
N PRO A 53 -9.99 -22.70 3.10
CA PRO A 53 -9.28 -22.46 4.35
C PRO A 53 -8.23 -21.35 4.23
N GLU A 54 -8.23 -20.43 5.19
CA GLU A 54 -7.25 -19.35 5.26
C GLU A 54 -6.07 -19.74 6.15
N LEU A 55 -4.87 -19.53 5.64
CA LEU A 55 -3.63 -19.54 6.41
C LEU A 55 -3.36 -18.12 6.90
N LYS A 56 -3.77 -17.86 8.15
CA LYS A 56 -3.53 -16.60 8.85
C LYS A 56 -2.11 -16.57 9.40
N TRP A 57 -1.19 -16.12 8.58
CA TRP A 57 0.20 -15.88 8.99
C TRP A 57 0.37 -14.43 9.39
N ASP A 58 1.40 -14.13 10.16
CA ASP A 58 1.69 -12.73 10.49
C ASP A 58 2.35 -12.08 9.29
N ILE A 59 3.44 -12.70 8.80
CA ILE A 59 4.17 -12.23 7.61
C ILE A 59 4.40 -13.39 6.64
N ALA A 60 4.12 -13.14 5.36
CA ALA A 60 4.44 -14.04 4.25
C ALA A 60 5.23 -13.30 3.17
N GLU A 61 6.25 -13.95 2.61
CA GLU A 61 7.00 -13.41 1.47
C GLU A 61 7.01 -14.40 0.31
N LEU A 62 6.73 -13.91 -0.90
CA LEU A 62 6.73 -14.67 -2.14
C LEU A 62 7.70 -14.03 -3.13
N ILE A 63 8.82 -14.71 -3.38
CA ILE A 63 9.91 -14.21 -4.22
C ILE A 63 9.98 -15.04 -5.50
N PHE A 64 9.74 -14.39 -6.64
CA PHE A 64 9.80 -14.97 -7.98
C PHE A 64 11.20 -14.72 -8.59
N GLY A 65 12.07 -15.72 -8.50
CA GLY A 65 13.35 -15.76 -9.21
C GLY A 65 13.44 -16.99 -10.11
N ARG A 66 14.66 -17.56 -10.24
CA ARG A 66 14.85 -18.86 -10.91
C ARG A 66 14.03 -19.98 -10.24
N ARG A 67 13.78 -19.84 -8.94
CA ARG A 67 12.84 -20.63 -8.15
C ARG A 67 11.87 -19.67 -7.47
N ILE A 68 10.67 -20.16 -7.18
CA ILE A 68 9.70 -19.46 -6.35
C ILE A 68 10.02 -19.80 -4.90
N THR A 69 10.35 -18.78 -4.11
CA THR A 69 10.62 -18.94 -2.68
C THR A 69 9.42 -18.43 -1.89
N LEU A 70 8.91 -19.26 -0.99
CA LEU A 70 7.90 -18.88 -0.01
C LEU A 70 8.56 -18.85 1.36
N LEU A 71 8.46 -17.71 2.03
CA LEU A 71 8.93 -17.52 3.41
C LEU A 71 7.73 -17.23 4.31
N ARG A 72 7.80 -17.79 5.51
CA ARG A 72 6.90 -17.45 6.61
C ARG A 72 7.71 -16.97 7.80
N CYS A 73 7.40 -15.77 8.28
CA CYS A 73 7.93 -15.28 9.54
C CYS A 73 6.88 -15.50 10.64
N ARG A 74 7.30 -16.09 11.76
CA ARG A 74 6.49 -16.11 12.98
C ARG A 74 6.98 -14.97 13.89
N PRO A 75 6.10 -14.17 14.50
CA PRO A 75 6.48 -13.14 15.43
C PRO A 75 6.90 -13.82 16.73
N SER A 76 8.17 -14.17 16.85
CA SER A 76 8.76 -14.38 18.17
C SER A 76 9.08 -13.01 18.74
N ALA A 77 8.31 -12.60 19.76
CA ALA A 77 8.43 -11.42 20.59
C ALA A 77 9.85 -10.84 20.71
N PHE A 78 10.27 -9.86 19.89
CA PHE A 78 11.42 -9.01 20.21
C PHE A 78 11.38 -7.70 19.42
N GLN A 79 10.99 -6.62 20.09
CA GLN A 79 11.09 -5.22 19.65
C GLN A 79 12.53 -4.71 19.45
N ARG A 80 13.60 -5.52 19.54
CA ARG A 80 14.97 -4.95 19.62
C ARG A 80 16.12 -5.60 18.84
N ALA A 81 15.90 -6.57 17.95
CA ALA A 81 16.93 -6.92 16.96
C ALA A 81 16.34 -7.70 15.77
N ARG A 82 15.76 -6.97 14.81
CA ARG A 82 15.12 -7.50 13.59
C ARG A 82 16.04 -8.41 12.75
N LYS A 83 17.37 -8.20 12.85
CA LYS A 83 18.41 -8.98 12.15
C LYS A 83 18.51 -10.44 12.61
N ARG A 84 18.15 -10.78 13.85
CA ARG A 84 18.18 -12.16 14.39
C ARG A 84 16.84 -12.91 14.20
N ALA A 85 15.74 -12.20 13.95
CA ALA A 85 14.43 -12.82 13.70
C ALA A 85 14.37 -13.55 12.34
N LEU A 86 15.15 -13.07 11.37
CA LEU A 86 15.30 -13.67 10.04
C LEU A 86 15.90 -15.10 10.05
N GLU A 87 16.62 -15.47 11.12
CA GLU A 87 17.21 -16.82 11.26
C GLU A 87 16.17 -17.92 11.58
N LYS A 88 14.91 -17.55 11.86
CA LYS A 88 13.82 -18.49 12.18
C LYS A 88 12.67 -18.53 11.16
N MET A 89 12.94 -18.11 9.91
CA MET A 89 11.93 -18.20 8.85
C MET A 89 11.77 -19.63 8.35
N GLU A 90 10.53 -20.11 8.26
CA GLU A 90 10.22 -21.33 7.53
C GLU A 90 10.33 -20.99 6.04
N LYS A 91 11.21 -21.72 5.32
CA LYS A 91 11.51 -21.47 3.90
C LYS A 91 11.17 -22.68 3.05
N TRP A 92 10.45 -22.43 1.97
CA TRP A 92 10.18 -23.41 0.93
C TRP A 92 10.63 -22.87 -0.43
N GLU A 93 11.19 -23.74 -1.27
CA GLU A 93 11.62 -23.40 -2.63
C GLU A 93 11.01 -24.34 -3.65
N PHE A 94 10.40 -23.77 -4.69
CA PHE A 94 9.69 -24.50 -5.72
C PHE A 94 10.24 -24.14 -7.10
N THR A 95 10.24 -25.10 -8.02
CA THR A 95 10.15 -24.73 -9.44
C THR A 95 8.77 -24.13 -9.71
N GLU A 96 8.62 -23.35 -10.77
CA GLU A 96 7.32 -22.79 -11.14
C GLU A 96 6.24 -23.88 -11.34
N LYS A 97 6.63 -24.98 -12.01
CA LYS A 97 5.77 -26.15 -12.18
C LYS A 97 5.33 -26.71 -10.83
N GLN A 98 6.26 -26.97 -9.90
CA GLN A 98 5.93 -27.46 -8.56
C GLN A 98 5.03 -26.49 -7.80
N PHE A 99 5.31 -25.19 -7.85
CA PHE A 99 4.47 -24.21 -7.19
C PHE A 99 3.05 -24.23 -7.74
N SER A 100 2.90 -24.22 -9.06
CA SER A 100 1.61 -24.27 -9.75
C SER A 100 0.87 -25.59 -9.46
N THR A 101 1.50 -26.74 -9.68
CA THR A 101 0.83 -28.03 -9.65
C THR A 101 0.70 -28.64 -8.26
N GLU A 102 1.63 -28.33 -7.36
CA GLU A 102 1.70 -28.94 -6.02
C GLU A 102 1.24 -27.95 -4.96
N PHE A 103 1.70 -26.68 -5.00
CA PHE A 103 1.37 -25.71 -3.96
C PHE A 103 0.02 -25.01 -4.18
N THR A 104 -0.20 -24.35 -5.33
CA THR A 104 -1.45 -23.61 -5.59
C THR A 104 -2.68 -24.51 -5.78
N ASN A 105 -2.45 -25.81 -5.94
CA ASN A 105 -3.51 -26.82 -5.98
C ASN A 105 -3.90 -27.35 -4.60
N TYR A 106 -3.20 -26.99 -3.53
CA TYR A 106 -3.72 -27.21 -2.20
C TYR A 106 -4.95 -26.32 -1.98
N PHE A 107 -6.00 -26.89 -1.40
CA PHE A 107 -7.23 -26.18 -1.08
C PHE A 107 -7.04 -25.31 0.18
N PHE A 108 -6.27 -24.24 0.04
CA PHE A 108 -6.09 -23.16 1.02
C PHE A 108 -5.70 -21.86 0.30
N VAL A 109 -5.83 -20.73 0.98
CA VAL A 109 -5.28 -19.43 0.59
C VAL A 109 -4.49 -18.81 1.74
N MET A 110 -3.45 -18.05 1.45
CA MET A 110 -2.68 -17.27 2.40
C MET A 110 -3.35 -15.92 2.61
N VAL A 111 -3.61 -15.55 3.86
CA VAL A 111 -4.16 -14.25 4.24
C VAL A 111 -3.31 -13.71 5.39
N PRO A 112 -2.06 -13.29 5.11
CA PRO A 112 -1.19 -12.78 6.15
C PRO A 112 -1.58 -11.36 6.60
N GLU A 113 -1.08 -10.90 7.75
CA GLU A 113 -1.16 -9.48 8.14
C GLU A 113 -0.27 -8.62 7.24
N GLU A 114 0.88 -9.14 6.82
CA GLU A 114 1.79 -8.52 5.85
C GLU A 114 2.16 -9.51 4.74
N MET A 115 1.84 -9.15 3.49
CA MET A 115 2.19 -9.90 2.29
C MET A 115 3.27 -9.16 1.49
N TYR A 116 4.43 -9.77 1.33
CA TYR A 116 5.51 -9.26 0.49
C TYR A 116 5.61 -10.10 -0.78
N ILE A 117 5.64 -9.43 -1.93
CA ILE A 117 5.78 -10.05 -3.24
C ILE A 117 6.92 -9.37 -3.95
N LYS A 118 7.92 -10.16 -4.37
CA LYS A 118 9.06 -9.66 -5.13
C LYS A 118 9.19 -10.41 -6.44
N CYS A 119 9.28 -9.69 -7.55
CA CYS A 119 9.46 -10.26 -8.87
C CYS A 119 10.27 -9.30 -9.76
N LYS A 120 10.98 -9.82 -10.76
CA LYS A 120 11.66 -8.95 -11.73
C LYS A 120 10.67 -8.35 -12.72
N ASP A 121 9.89 -9.20 -13.38
CA ASP A 121 8.83 -8.80 -14.31
C ASP A 121 7.49 -9.30 -13.77
N PHE A 122 6.57 -8.39 -13.50
CA PHE A 122 5.21 -8.70 -13.07
C PHE A 122 4.30 -8.85 -14.30
N ASP A 123 3.96 -10.10 -14.62
CA ASP A 123 3.21 -10.53 -15.80
C ASP A 123 1.96 -11.35 -15.43
N SER A 124 1.18 -11.72 -16.44
CA SER A 124 -0.08 -12.47 -16.27
C SER A 124 0.11 -13.81 -15.57
N ASP A 125 1.25 -14.47 -15.76
CA ASP A 125 1.50 -15.78 -15.16
C ASP A 125 1.73 -15.67 -13.66
N LYS A 126 2.53 -14.69 -13.22
CA LYS A 126 2.75 -14.43 -11.78
C LYS A 126 1.49 -13.93 -11.10
N GLU A 127 0.79 -13.02 -11.75
CA GLU A 127 -0.52 -12.53 -11.32
C GLU A 127 -1.48 -13.70 -11.06
N ALA A 128 -1.60 -14.62 -12.02
CA ALA A 128 -2.52 -15.75 -11.92
C ALA A 128 -2.11 -16.76 -10.84
N LEU A 129 -0.81 -16.94 -10.61
CA LEU A 129 -0.30 -17.75 -9.50
C LEU A 129 -0.63 -17.13 -8.15
N ILE A 130 -0.43 -15.83 -7.99
CA ILE A 130 -0.71 -15.10 -6.75
C ILE A 130 -2.20 -15.18 -6.43
N ARG A 131 -3.09 -14.92 -7.40
CA ARG A 131 -4.55 -15.01 -7.19
C ARG A 131 -5.02 -16.39 -6.73
N LYS A 132 -4.30 -17.46 -7.08
CA LYS A 132 -4.66 -18.82 -6.65
C LYS A 132 -4.29 -19.09 -5.21
N CYS A 133 -3.25 -18.45 -4.68
CA CYS A 133 -2.71 -18.77 -3.36
C CYS A 133 -2.79 -17.66 -2.33
N VAL A 134 -3.15 -16.43 -2.71
CA VAL A 134 -3.32 -15.29 -1.80
C VAL A 134 -4.79 -14.88 -1.79
N GLY A 135 -5.38 -14.83 -0.60
CA GLY A 135 -6.76 -14.41 -0.40
C GLY A 135 -6.89 -12.89 -0.20
N PRO A 136 -8.10 -12.40 0.13
CA PRO A 136 -8.34 -10.98 0.37
C PRO A 136 -7.57 -10.42 1.58
N LEU A 137 -6.85 -9.32 1.38
CA LEU A 137 -5.97 -8.63 2.32
C LEU A 137 -6.64 -7.40 2.98
N ARG A 138 -7.93 -7.50 3.32
CA ARG A 138 -8.82 -6.38 3.71
C ARG A 138 -8.42 -5.61 4.99
N SER A 139 -7.43 -6.07 5.73
CA SER A 139 -6.87 -5.38 6.90
C SER A 139 -5.36 -5.56 6.98
N SER A 140 -4.74 -5.88 5.85
CA SER A 140 -3.35 -6.31 5.73
C SER A 140 -2.56 -5.37 4.82
N ILE A 141 -1.25 -5.44 4.94
CA ILE A 141 -0.31 -4.73 4.07
C ILE A 141 0.04 -5.62 2.88
N LEU A 142 -0.05 -5.08 1.68
CA LEU A 142 0.54 -5.67 0.47
C LEU A 142 1.72 -4.82 0.04
N ALA A 143 2.88 -5.44 -0.08
CA ALA A 143 4.06 -4.85 -0.69
C ALA A 143 4.44 -5.62 -1.94
N LEU A 144 4.44 -4.93 -3.08
CA LEU A 144 4.84 -5.44 -4.38
C LEU A 144 6.10 -4.72 -4.84
N GLU A 145 7.20 -5.46 -4.93
CA GLU A 145 8.48 -5.02 -5.47
C GLU A 145 8.66 -5.60 -6.88
N MET A 146 8.81 -4.73 -7.88
CA MET A 146 8.95 -5.11 -9.29
C MET A 146 9.86 -4.18 -10.08
N ASP A 147 10.67 -4.76 -10.97
CA ASP A 147 11.53 -3.99 -11.88
C ASP A 147 10.80 -3.58 -13.16
N LYS A 148 9.83 -4.39 -13.58
CA LYS A 148 8.98 -4.15 -14.74
C LYS A 148 7.57 -4.64 -14.45
N CYS A 149 6.57 -3.88 -14.88
CA CYS A 149 5.18 -4.31 -14.94
C CYS A 149 4.81 -4.51 -16.40
N SER A 150 4.44 -5.74 -16.77
CA SER A 150 3.98 -6.09 -18.13
C SER A 150 2.46 -6.21 -18.21
N LEU A 151 1.75 -6.01 -17.09
CA LEU A 151 0.30 -5.90 -17.07
C LEU A 151 -0.14 -4.53 -17.57
N ASP A 152 -1.29 -4.49 -18.24
CA ASP A 152 -1.99 -3.25 -18.54
C ASP A 152 -2.75 -2.72 -17.30
N GLU A 153 -3.21 -1.48 -17.36
CA GLU A 153 -3.90 -0.83 -16.24
C GLU A 153 -5.15 -1.63 -15.77
N PRO A 154 -6.03 -2.14 -16.65
CA PRO A 154 -7.21 -2.88 -16.21
C PRO A 154 -6.88 -4.17 -15.45
N VAL A 155 -5.93 -4.97 -15.94
CA VAL A 155 -5.57 -6.23 -15.29
C VAL A 155 -4.88 -5.96 -13.95
N LEU A 156 -4.01 -4.94 -13.88
CA LEU A 156 -3.36 -4.53 -12.64
C LEU A 156 -4.37 -3.98 -11.61
N GLY A 157 -5.34 -3.19 -12.07
CA GLY A 157 -6.45 -2.70 -11.24
C GLY A 157 -7.30 -3.83 -10.68
N ASP A 158 -7.69 -4.79 -11.53
CA ASP A 158 -8.42 -5.99 -11.11
C ASP A 158 -7.62 -6.87 -10.14
N PHE A 159 -6.28 -6.85 -10.24
CA PHE A 159 -5.39 -7.56 -9.33
C PHE A 159 -5.43 -6.94 -7.94
N PHE A 160 -5.22 -5.63 -7.84
CA PHE A 160 -5.30 -4.93 -6.55
C PHE A 160 -6.71 -4.92 -5.98
N LYS A 161 -7.75 -4.87 -6.81
CA LYS A 161 -9.15 -4.99 -6.37
C LYS A 161 -9.46 -6.36 -5.78
N HIS A 162 -8.93 -7.43 -6.36
CA HIS A 162 -9.11 -8.79 -5.86
C HIS A 162 -8.44 -9.01 -4.50
N LEU A 163 -7.20 -8.52 -4.36
CA LEU A 163 -6.51 -8.58 -3.08
C LEU A 163 -7.10 -7.59 -2.07
N SER A 164 -7.60 -6.44 -2.53
CA SER A 164 -8.19 -5.39 -1.70
C SER A 164 -7.37 -5.03 -0.45
N PRO A 165 -6.05 -4.75 -0.59
CA PRO A 165 -5.19 -4.51 0.55
C PRO A 165 -5.56 -3.23 1.29
N PHE A 166 -5.34 -3.25 2.60
CA PHE A 166 -5.54 -2.08 3.45
C PHE A 166 -4.41 -1.06 3.30
N SER A 167 -3.19 -1.52 3.02
CA SER A 167 -2.04 -0.68 2.71
C SER A 167 -1.29 -1.25 1.53
N LEU A 168 -0.91 -0.41 0.58
CA LEU A 168 -0.24 -0.81 -0.65
C LEU A 168 1.12 -0.14 -0.74
N HIS A 169 2.16 -0.95 -0.82
CA HIS A 169 3.51 -0.49 -1.09
C HIS A 169 3.92 -0.98 -2.48
N LEU A 170 4.13 -0.05 -3.41
CA LEU A 170 4.68 -0.33 -4.73
C LEU A 170 6.12 0.15 -4.77
N ALA A 171 7.04 -0.76 -5.07
CA ALA A 171 8.47 -0.48 -5.10
C ALA A 171 9.15 -1.09 -6.34
N GLY A 172 10.35 -0.58 -6.65
CA GLY A 172 11.21 -1.09 -7.74
C GLY A 172 11.23 -0.19 -8.99
N HIS A 173 11.74 -0.72 -10.09
CA HIS A 173 12.11 0.02 -11.32
C HIS A 173 11.02 0.15 -12.38
N PHE A 174 9.78 -0.24 -12.06
CA PHE A 174 8.71 -0.24 -13.05
C PHE A 174 8.33 1.18 -13.53
N ASP A 175 7.72 1.24 -14.72
CA ASP A 175 7.15 2.47 -15.24
C ASP A 175 5.95 2.91 -14.39
N ARG A 176 6.13 4.02 -13.67
CA ARG A 176 5.13 4.59 -12.76
C ARG A 176 3.96 5.25 -13.50
N SER A 177 4.05 5.44 -14.82
CA SER A 177 2.94 5.96 -15.63
C SER A 177 1.70 5.07 -15.57
N ILE A 178 1.89 3.76 -15.33
CA ILE A 178 0.81 2.77 -15.16
C ILE A 178 -0.07 3.06 -13.95
N ILE A 179 0.39 3.86 -12.98
CA ILE A 179 -0.40 4.18 -11.79
C ILE A 179 -1.47 5.21 -12.16
N SER A 180 -2.71 4.75 -12.22
CA SER A 180 -3.88 5.57 -12.50
C SER A 180 -4.98 5.37 -11.46
N ASP A 181 -6.09 6.08 -11.66
CA ASP A 181 -7.32 5.90 -10.91
C ASP A 181 -7.95 4.52 -11.10
N GLN A 182 -7.71 3.88 -12.25
CA GLN A 182 -8.18 2.53 -12.56
C GLN A 182 -7.35 1.45 -11.86
N VAL A 183 -6.08 1.72 -11.60
CA VAL A 183 -5.16 0.77 -10.96
C VAL A 183 -5.32 0.73 -9.44
N LEU A 184 -5.48 1.88 -8.79
CA LEU A 184 -5.53 1.94 -7.32
C LEU A 184 -6.96 1.66 -6.81
N PRO A 185 -7.17 0.66 -5.93
CA PRO A 185 -8.50 0.28 -5.49
C PRO A 185 -9.13 1.37 -4.60
N LEU A 186 -10.28 1.89 -5.03
CA LEU A 186 -11.03 2.96 -4.36
C LEU A 186 -11.48 2.60 -2.93
N SER A 187 -11.73 1.32 -2.62
CA SER A 187 -12.60 0.92 -1.51
C SER A 187 -11.92 0.57 -0.19
N SER A 188 -10.59 0.54 -0.07
CA SER A 188 -9.96 0.03 1.17
C SER A 188 -8.56 0.55 1.49
N LEU A 189 -7.99 1.39 0.64
CA LEU A 189 -6.58 1.75 0.77
C LEU A 189 -6.37 2.88 1.80
N TYR A 190 -5.72 2.60 2.92
CA TYR A 190 -5.41 3.59 3.96
C TYR A 190 -4.05 4.24 3.83
N ALA A 191 -3.09 3.44 3.41
CA ALA A 191 -1.73 3.89 3.20
C ALA A 191 -1.27 3.48 1.81
N LEU A 192 -0.68 4.42 1.09
CA LEU A 192 -0.03 4.20 -0.19
C LEU A 192 1.42 4.64 -0.07
N PHE A 193 2.32 3.73 -0.43
CA PHE A 193 3.73 4.04 -0.60
C PHE A 193 4.13 3.71 -2.04
N ILE A 194 4.68 4.68 -2.76
CA ILE A 194 5.24 4.47 -4.10
C ILE A 194 6.68 4.93 -4.07
N GLY A 195 7.61 3.98 -3.95
CA GLY A 195 9.01 4.27 -3.71
C GLY A 195 9.96 3.34 -4.45
N LEU A 196 11.21 3.32 -4.01
CA LEU A 196 12.31 2.53 -4.57
C LEU A 196 12.96 1.69 -3.47
N ASN A 197 13.60 0.59 -3.88
CA ASN A 197 14.50 -0.15 -3.00
C ASN A 197 15.88 0.54 -2.95
N ARG A 198 16.65 0.36 -1.88
CA ARG A 198 17.87 1.14 -1.57
C ARG A 198 18.99 1.07 -2.62
N THR A 199 19.01 0.04 -3.47
CA THR A 199 20.18 -0.30 -4.29
C THR A 199 20.30 0.49 -5.59
N ASP A 200 19.25 1.17 -6.02
CA ASP A 200 19.18 1.73 -7.38
C ASP A 200 18.87 3.21 -7.38
N MET A 201 19.89 3.96 -6.95
CA MET A 201 19.88 5.42 -6.87
C MET A 201 20.02 6.11 -8.23
N ASP A 202 20.65 5.46 -9.21
CA ASP A 202 21.22 6.16 -10.38
C ASP A 202 20.45 5.96 -11.71
N VAL A 203 19.43 5.09 -11.77
CA VAL A 203 18.72 4.72 -13.03
C VAL A 203 17.19 4.97 -12.93
N ARG A 204 16.77 6.06 -12.28
CA ARG A 204 15.39 6.24 -11.79
C ARG A 204 14.42 6.87 -12.79
N THR A 205 13.24 6.29 -12.95
CA THR A 205 12.01 7.00 -13.36
C THR A 205 11.33 7.58 -12.12
N ARG A 206 11.35 8.91 -11.96
CA ARG A 206 10.62 9.58 -10.87
C ARG A 206 9.11 9.49 -11.08
N VAL A 207 8.32 9.56 -10.00
CA VAL A 207 6.87 9.77 -10.15
C VAL A 207 6.66 11.18 -10.70
N SER A 208 5.97 11.35 -11.82
CA SER A 208 5.65 12.69 -12.34
C SER A 208 4.53 13.34 -11.54
N GLY A 209 4.47 14.68 -11.53
CA GLY A 209 3.37 15.40 -10.89
C GLY A 209 2.00 15.08 -11.49
N ILE A 210 1.92 14.78 -12.79
CA ILE A 210 0.70 14.21 -13.41
C ILE A 210 0.24 12.93 -12.69
N THR A 211 1.16 12.00 -12.43
CA THR A 211 0.83 10.76 -11.70
C THR A 211 0.44 11.05 -10.26
N VAL A 212 1.13 11.96 -9.57
CA VAL A 212 0.74 12.41 -8.22
C VAL A 212 -0.69 12.94 -8.21
N ARG A 213 -1.02 13.83 -9.16
CA ARG A 213 -2.37 14.38 -9.29
C ARG A 213 -3.41 13.30 -9.54
N LYS A 214 -3.13 12.30 -10.39
CA LYS A 214 -4.04 11.15 -10.58
C LYS A 214 -4.27 10.37 -9.29
N ILE A 215 -3.21 10.07 -8.54
CA ILE A 215 -3.28 9.36 -7.25
C ILE A 215 -4.14 10.13 -6.26
N VAL A 216 -3.87 11.43 -6.14
CA VAL A 216 -4.56 12.36 -5.26
C VAL A 216 -6.03 12.53 -5.66
N SER A 217 -6.32 12.71 -6.94
CA SER A 217 -7.67 12.83 -7.47
C SER A 217 -8.47 11.54 -7.24
N ASN A 218 -7.85 10.38 -7.45
CA ASN A 218 -8.46 9.10 -7.11
C ASN A 218 -8.74 8.99 -5.61
N TRP A 219 -7.86 9.51 -4.76
CA TRP A 219 -8.06 9.57 -3.32
C TRP A 219 -9.27 10.44 -2.93
N TYR A 220 -9.35 11.63 -3.52
CA TYR A 220 -10.46 12.57 -3.35
C TYR A 220 -11.79 11.96 -3.81
N ASN A 221 -11.80 11.25 -4.94
CA ASN A 221 -12.99 10.64 -5.52
C ASN A 221 -13.48 9.37 -4.78
N ARG A 222 -12.93 9.03 -3.61
CA ARG A 222 -13.45 7.95 -2.73
C ARG A 222 -14.63 8.36 -1.87
N TYR A 223 -14.94 9.66 -1.82
CA TYR A 223 -16.03 10.19 -1.02
C TYR A 223 -17.38 10.38 -1.75
N PRO A 224 -17.77 9.67 -2.84
CA PRO A 224 -19.08 9.89 -3.44
C PRO A 224 -20.16 9.28 -2.54
N ASP A 225 -21.10 10.14 -2.12
CA ASP A 225 -22.29 9.82 -1.33
C ASP A 225 -22.06 8.74 -0.25
N ILE A 226 -21.40 9.14 0.84
CA ILE A 226 -21.11 8.38 2.08
C ILE A 226 -22.22 7.35 2.44
N ARG A 227 -23.49 7.61 2.14
CA ARG A 227 -24.62 6.69 2.43
C ARG A 227 -24.81 5.51 1.47
N LYS A 228 -24.39 5.60 0.20
CA LYS A 228 -24.53 4.51 -0.78
C LYS A 228 -23.36 3.53 -0.71
N ASP A 229 -22.13 4.04 -0.59
CA ASP A 229 -20.93 3.19 -0.62
C ASP A 229 -20.57 2.57 0.73
N LEU A 230 -20.91 3.20 1.86
CA LEU A 230 -20.78 2.57 3.20
C LEU A 230 -21.58 1.26 3.33
N ARG A 231 -22.64 1.06 2.54
CA ARG A 231 -23.42 -0.18 2.57
C ARG A 231 -22.73 -1.35 1.86
N ASN A 232 -21.81 -1.05 0.94
CA ASN A 232 -21.11 -2.05 0.13
C ASN A 232 -19.66 -2.26 0.58
N LEU A 233 -19.12 -1.34 1.38
CA LEU A 233 -17.82 -1.50 2.01
C LEU A 233 -17.96 -2.48 3.20
N PRO A 234 -17.10 -3.51 3.30
CA PRO A 234 -17.06 -4.34 4.50
C PRO A 234 -16.86 -3.45 5.73
N SER A 235 -17.51 -3.77 6.85
CA SER A 235 -17.37 -2.99 8.09
C SER A 235 -15.90 -3.03 8.53
N ILE A 236 -15.17 -1.95 8.26
CA ILE A 236 -13.80 -1.76 8.72
C ILE A 236 -13.89 -1.09 10.10
N PRO A 237 -13.44 -1.74 11.18
CA PRO A 237 -13.39 -1.11 12.49
C PRO A 237 -12.56 0.17 12.44
N ASP A 238 -13.04 1.22 13.13
CA ASP A 238 -12.31 2.47 13.33
C ASP A 238 -11.95 3.23 12.04
N TYR A 239 -12.78 3.08 10.98
CA TYR A 239 -12.55 3.70 9.68
C TYR A 239 -12.31 5.23 9.79
N ASN A 240 -13.14 5.90 10.60
CA ASN A 240 -13.08 7.35 10.81
C ASN A 240 -11.93 7.80 11.75
N LEU A 241 -11.23 6.86 12.41
CA LEU A 241 -10.17 7.17 13.37
C LEU A 241 -8.76 7.01 12.76
N LYS A 242 -8.66 6.38 11.59
CA LYS A 242 -7.37 6.08 10.96
C LYS A 242 -6.94 7.22 10.04
N GLY A 243 -5.67 7.61 10.18
CA GLY A 243 -5.04 8.60 9.31
C GLY A 243 -4.68 7.99 7.97
N PHE A 244 -5.11 8.63 6.90
CA PHE A 244 -4.77 8.29 5.54
C PHE A 244 -3.40 8.85 5.17
N VAL A 245 -2.55 8.03 4.56
CA VAL A 245 -1.16 8.42 4.28
C VAL A 245 -0.76 8.07 2.85
N ILE A 246 -0.31 9.07 2.08
CA ILE A 246 0.34 8.89 0.79
C ILE A 246 1.81 9.28 0.97
N GLU A 247 2.73 8.42 0.56
CA GLU A 247 4.16 8.65 0.66
C GLU A 247 4.85 8.36 -0.69
N ILE A 248 5.46 9.39 -1.27
CA ILE A 248 6.13 9.37 -2.56
C ILE A 248 7.56 9.91 -2.36
N PRO A 249 8.54 9.04 -2.08
CA PRO A 249 9.89 9.46 -1.74
C PRO A 249 10.70 10.10 -2.86
N ASP A 250 10.31 9.87 -4.12
CA ASP A 250 11.02 10.38 -5.29
C ASP A 250 10.04 10.83 -6.37
N CYS A 251 9.90 12.14 -6.50
CA CYS A 251 8.92 12.78 -7.37
C CYS A 251 9.60 13.86 -8.22
N ASP A 252 9.21 13.91 -9.49
CA ASP A 252 9.45 15.05 -10.37
C ASP A 252 8.17 15.87 -10.39
N LEU A 253 8.14 16.91 -9.56
CA LEU A 253 6.98 17.76 -9.32
C LEU A 253 7.38 19.20 -9.61
N ASP A 254 6.59 19.89 -10.42
CA ASP A 254 6.72 21.34 -10.58
C ASP A 254 5.70 22.14 -9.74
N TYR A 255 5.84 23.47 -9.74
CA TYR A 255 4.95 24.35 -8.98
C TYR A 255 3.49 24.29 -9.45
N ASN A 256 3.25 24.22 -10.76
CA ASN A 256 1.91 24.22 -11.33
C ASN A 256 1.21 22.89 -11.03
N GLU A 257 1.94 21.77 -11.14
CA GLU A 257 1.46 20.44 -10.77
C GLU A 257 1.14 20.36 -9.27
N PHE A 258 2.03 20.90 -8.42
CA PHE A 258 1.79 21.01 -6.98
C PHE A 258 0.50 21.77 -6.68
N PHE A 259 0.38 22.97 -7.25
CA PHE A 259 -0.78 23.83 -7.02
C PHE A 259 -2.07 23.21 -7.57
N ALA A 260 -2.00 22.52 -8.72
CA ALA A 260 -3.13 21.85 -9.32
C ALA A 260 -3.69 20.72 -8.43
N PHE A 261 -2.84 19.81 -7.93
CA PHE A 261 -3.34 18.74 -7.06
C PHE A 261 -3.74 19.28 -5.69
N LEU A 262 -3.02 20.28 -5.15
CA LEU A 262 -3.36 20.90 -3.87
C LEU A 262 -4.77 21.49 -3.93
N LYS A 263 -5.08 22.27 -4.99
CA LYS A 263 -6.41 22.84 -5.24
C LYS A 263 -7.50 21.78 -5.33
N GLU A 264 -7.20 20.60 -5.88
CA GLU A 264 -8.15 19.49 -5.95
C GLU A 264 -8.46 18.91 -4.56
N ILE A 265 -7.43 18.66 -3.74
CA ILE A 265 -7.60 18.11 -2.38
C ILE A 265 -8.38 19.08 -1.50
N ILE A 266 -7.94 20.34 -1.47
CA ILE A 266 -8.50 21.33 -0.54
C ILE A 266 -9.78 21.96 -1.10
N ARG A 267 -10.38 21.39 -2.14
CA ARG A 267 -11.64 21.91 -2.69
C ARG A 267 -12.79 21.70 -1.73
N VAL A 268 -12.84 20.58 -1.01
CA VAL A 268 -13.93 20.23 -0.09
C VAL A 268 -13.36 19.61 1.18
N PRO A 269 -13.87 19.94 2.38
CA PRO A 269 -13.44 19.28 3.61
C PRO A 269 -13.78 17.77 3.62
N HIS A 270 -12.81 16.94 3.98
CA HIS A 270 -12.96 15.48 4.09
C HIS A 270 -13.18 15.06 5.54
N CYS A 271 -13.98 14.02 5.81
CA CYS A 271 -14.27 13.57 7.19
C CYS A 271 -13.13 12.81 7.89
N THR A 272 -11.88 12.97 7.45
CA THR A 272 -10.76 12.09 7.82
C THR A 272 -9.46 12.86 7.96
N ARG A 273 -8.50 12.29 8.71
CA ARG A 273 -7.14 12.82 8.80
C ARG A 273 -6.33 12.36 7.61
N GLU A 274 -5.73 13.27 6.86
CA GLU A 274 -5.02 12.96 5.63
C GLU A 274 -3.61 13.53 5.65
N ARG A 275 -2.63 12.73 5.23
CA ARG A 275 -1.22 13.10 5.18
C ARG A 275 -0.59 12.71 3.85
N ILE A 276 0.02 13.66 3.18
CA ILE A 276 0.79 13.44 1.95
C ILE A 276 2.24 13.82 2.23
N ILE A 277 3.17 12.94 1.86
CA ILE A 277 4.60 13.16 2.04
C ILE A 277 5.27 12.96 0.68
N ILE A 278 5.92 14.00 0.17
CA ILE A 278 6.64 13.99 -1.10
C ILE A 278 8.09 14.38 -0.84
N GLY A 279 9.05 13.62 -1.38
CA GLY A 279 10.47 13.85 -1.17
C GLY A 279 11.29 13.91 -2.45
N ASN A 280 12.59 14.16 -2.27
CA ASN A 280 13.56 14.37 -3.34
C ASN A 280 13.20 15.52 -4.30
N LEU A 281 12.56 16.57 -3.76
CA LEU A 281 12.15 17.73 -4.52
C LEU A 281 13.29 18.76 -4.63
N PRO A 282 13.34 19.59 -5.69
CA PRO A 282 14.28 20.69 -5.73
C PRO A 282 14.03 21.68 -4.56
N LYS A 283 15.08 22.08 -3.83
CA LYS A 283 14.93 23.11 -2.78
C LYS A 283 14.40 24.44 -3.33
N THR A 284 14.68 24.74 -4.59
CA THR A 284 14.11 25.87 -5.34
C THR A 284 12.59 25.81 -5.45
N LEU A 285 12.02 24.62 -5.66
CA LEU A 285 10.56 24.42 -5.66
C LEU A 285 9.98 24.70 -4.29
N ILE A 286 10.59 24.14 -3.24
CA ILE A 286 10.14 24.32 -1.85
C ILE A 286 10.20 25.80 -1.46
N HIS A 287 11.29 26.50 -1.79
CA HIS A 287 11.44 27.94 -1.61
C HIS A 287 10.34 28.73 -2.31
N TYR A 288 10.06 28.38 -3.57
CA TYR A 288 9.07 29.08 -4.37
C TYR A 288 7.64 28.87 -3.85
N ILE A 289 7.28 27.64 -3.44
CA ILE A 289 6.00 27.35 -2.78
C ILE A 289 5.89 28.16 -1.49
N TYR A 290 6.94 28.18 -0.67
CA TYR A 290 6.95 28.91 0.59
C TYR A 290 6.85 30.43 0.42
N SER A 291 7.44 30.98 -0.66
CA SER A 291 7.36 32.41 -0.98
C SER A 291 5.97 32.83 -1.48
N ASN A 292 5.16 31.89 -1.99
CA ASN A 292 3.84 32.14 -2.57
C ASN A 292 2.70 31.49 -1.75
N LEU A 293 2.88 31.33 -0.42
CA LEU A 293 1.83 30.75 0.44
C LEU A 293 0.52 31.53 0.43
N SER A 294 0.55 32.84 0.11
CA SER A 294 -0.65 33.67 -0.04
C SER A 294 -1.59 33.14 -1.11
N ASP A 295 -1.04 32.61 -2.21
CA ASP A 295 -1.83 32.05 -3.31
C ASP A 295 -2.59 30.80 -2.86
N LEU A 296 -2.03 30.05 -1.91
CA LEU A 296 -2.67 28.85 -1.34
C LEU A 296 -3.92 29.19 -0.54
N ASN A 297 -3.92 30.34 0.16
CA ASN A 297 -5.07 30.78 0.95
C ASN A 297 -6.30 31.09 0.06
N MET A 298 -6.04 31.62 -1.14
CA MET A 298 -7.06 32.03 -2.11
C MET A 298 -7.78 30.84 -2.78
N VAL A 299 -7.25 29.62 -2.72
CA VAL A 299 -7.80 28.46 -3.44
C VAL A 299 -8.47 27.40 -2.55
N GLY A 300 -8.42 27.55 -1.23
CA GLY A 300 -9.08 26.64 -0.28
C GLY A 300 -9.83 27.38 0.82
N PRO A 301 -9.16 27.76 1.93
CA PRO A 301 -9.81 28.39 3.09
C PRO A 301 -10.75 29.54 2.76
N ALA A 302 -10.32 30.49 1.91
CA ALA A 302 -11.16 31.63 1.53
C ALA A 302 -12.43 31.19 0.79
N VAL A 303 -12.30 30.25 -0.15
CA VAL A 303 -13.43 29.69 -0.91
C VAL A 303 -14.42 28.97 0.02
N TRP A 304 -13.93 28.23 1.02
CA TRP A 304 -14.81 27.56 1.98
C TRP A 304 -15.63 28.54 2.81
N VAL A 305 -15.04 29.65 3.21
CA VAL A 305 -15.73 30.73 3.92
C VAL A 305 -16.77 31.38 3.01
N GLU A 306 -16.40 31.71 1.78
CA GLU A 306 -17.32 32.29 0.78
C GLU A 306 -18.50 31.37 0.47
N GLU A 307 -18.28 30.05 0.38
CA GLU A 307 -19.31 29.04 0.15
C GLU A 307 -20.11 28.68 1.42
N GLY A 308 -19.84 29.33 2.56
CA GLY A 308 -20.52 29.09 3.84
C GLY A 308 -20.29 27.68 4.40
N ILE A 309 -19.16 27.05 4.07
CA ILE A 309 -18.77 25.73 4.58
C ILE A 309 -18.29 25.81 6.02
N CYS A 310 -17.53 26.85 6.37
CA CYS A 310 -17.01 27.11 7.72
C CYS A 310 -16.80 28.61 7.94
N SER A 311 -16.65 29.04 9.19
CA SER A 311 -16.31 30.43 9.51
C SER A 311 -14.81 30.65 9.36
N VAL A 312 -14.38 31.90 9.13
CA VAL A 312 -12.95 32.26 9.09
C VAL A 312 -12.23 31.82 10.36
N GLU A 313 -12.89 31.97 11.51
CA GLU A 313 -12.36 31.65 12.83
C GLU A 313 -12.15 30.13 13.05
N ASP A 314 -12.85 29.30 12.28
CA ASP A 314 -12.78 27.84 12.39
C ASP A 314 -11.57 27.28 11.63
N VAL A 315 -11.01 28.03 10.67
CA VAL A 315 -9.91 27.55 9.83
C VAL A 315 -8.57 27.90 10.44
N LYS A 316 -7.80 26.87 10.80
CA LYS A 316 -6.39 26.98 11.18
C LYS A 316 -5.52 26.53 10.02
N TRP A 317 -4.87 27.50 9.37
CA TRP A 317 -3.78 27.26 8.44
C TRP A 317 -2.44 27.37 9.18
N SER A 318 -1.54 26.42 8.97
CA SER A 318 -0.17 26.51 9.45
C SER A 318 0.81 26.05 8.39
N SER A 319 2.00 26.64 8.38
CA SER A 319 3.12 26.07 7.66
C SER A 319 4.41 26.20 8.47
N SER A 320 5.40 25.39 8.12
CA SER A 320 6.68 25.35 8.82
C SER A 320 7.77 24.94 7.84
N LEU A 321 8.80 25.77 7.70
CA LEU A 321 10.00 25.47 6.92
C LEU A 321 11.15 25.18 7.89
N SER A 322 11.82 24.05 7.72
CA SER A 322 12.87 23.59 8.64
C SER A 322 14.06 22.97 7.90
N CYS A 323 15.26 23.11 8.47
CA CYS A 323 16.48 22.41 8.08
C CYS A 323 16.49 21.03 8.75
N CYS A 324 16.52 19.92 8.01
CA CYS A 324 16.64 18.55 8.57
C CYS A 324 18.11 18.14 8.83
N CYS A 325 18.93 19.12 9.10
CA CYS A 325 20.38 19.05 9.18
C CYS A 325 20.69 18.55 10.60
N ASP A 326 21.30 17.37 10.73
CA ASP A 326 21.60 16.68 11.99
C ASP A 326 20.43 16.01 12.75
N ASN A 327 19.95 14.85 12.26
CA ASN A 327 19.24 13.89 13.11
C ASN A 327 20.17 12.94 13.92
N ASP A 328 21.49 12.94 13.65
CA ASP A 328 22.43 11.97 14.27
C ASP A 328 23.18 12.52 15.51
N ARG A 329 23.12 13.81 15.82
CA ARG A 329 23.90 14.42 16.92
C ARG A 329 23.17 15.38 17.86
N GLY A 330 21.84 15.38 17.87
CA GLY A 330 21.06 16.02 18.93
C GLY A 330 21.11 17.56 19.00
N PHE A 331 21.47 18.24 17.90
CA PHE A 331 21.34 19.69 17.79
C PHE A 331 20.08 20.04 16.99
N ALA A 332 19.38 21.07 17.47
CA ALA A 332 18.00 21.39 17.15
C ALA A 332 17.74 21.76 15.68
N ASN A 333 16.56 21.38 15.18
CA ASN A 333 15.94 21.90 13.97
C ASN A 333 16.17 23.42 13.87
N HIS A 334 16.96 23.88 12.89
CA HIS A 334 16.91 25.28 12.49
C HIS A 334 15.56 25.50 11.78
N ASN A 335 14.59 26.00 12.53
CA ASN A 335 13.32 26.45 11.99
C ASN A 335 13.58 27.79 11.29
N TYR A 336 13.35 27.84 9.98
CA TYR A 336 13.30 29.10 9.25
C TYR A 336 11.95 29.73 9.59
N PHE A 337 11.93 30.76 10.43
CA PHE A 337 10.67 31.39 10.84
C PHE A 337 10.10 32.27 9.71
N MET A 338 8.78 32.12 9.53
CA MET A 338 7.84 32.66 8.53
C MET A 338 8.09 34.00 7.85
N ASN A 339 8.92 34.90 8.38
CA ASN A 339 9.04 36.25 7.82
C ASN A 339 10.44 36.88 7.97
N ARG A 340 11.44 36.17 8.53
CA ARG A 340 12.76 36.78 8.81
C ARG A 340 13.95 36.00 8.25
N ASP A 341 13.81 34.68 8.07
CA ASP A 341 14.97 33.82 7.83
C ASP A 341 14.92 33.06 6.50
N LEU A 342 13.88 33.24 5.66
CA LEU A 342 13.91 32.67 4.32
C LEU A 342 14.99 33.38 3.51
N ALA A 343 15.99 32.61 3.07
CA ALA A 343 17.02 33.11 2.18
C ALA A 343 16.42 33.76 0.93
N ARG A 344 17.03 34.84 0.45
CA ARG A 344 16.60 35.48 -0.81
C ARG A 344 16.91 34.60 -2.01
N ASP A 345 18.02 33.89 -1.96
CA ASP A 345 18.44 32.93 -2.97
C ASP A 345 18.25 31.50 -2.43
N PRO A 346 17.49 30.63 -3.12
CA PRO A 346 17.39 29.21 -2.78
C PRO A 346 18.75 28.51 -2.62
N ALA A 347 19.81 29.00 -3.28
CA ALA A 347 21.16 28.45 -3.14
C ALA A 347 21.69 28.54 -1.71
N GLU A 348 21.29 29.55 -0.94
CA GLU A 348 21.66 29.76 0.46
C GLU A 348 20.87 28.88 1.43
N MET A 349 19.79 28.24 0.97
CA MET A 349 19.06 27.25 1.76
C MET A 349 19.86 25.96 1.89
N CYS A 350 19.71 25.28 3.02
CA CYS A 350 20.29 23.96 3.19
C CYS A 350 19.72 22.94 2.19
N GLU A 351 20.50 21.92 1.87
CA GLU A 351 20.11 20.83 0.98
C GLU A 351 18.97 19.97 1.54
N THR A 352 18.85 19.87 2.87
CA THR A 352 17.89 18.96 3.52
C THR A 352 16.67 19.69 4.10
N VAL A 353 16.12 20.66 3.38
CA VAL A 353 14.94 21.41 3.85
C VAL A 353 13.65 20.61 3.78
N GLN A 354 12.74 20.89 4.72
CA GLN A 354 11.39 20.34 4.79
C GLN A 354 10.38 21.47 4.96
N LEU A 355 9.32 21.45 4.15
CA LEU A 355 8.15 22.31 4.28
C LEU A 355 6.94 21.46 4.69
N ASP A 356 6.37 21.77 5.85
CA ASP A 356 5.08 21.25 6.28
C ASP A 356 4.01 22.30 6.03
N LEU A 357 2.91 21.89 5.40
CA LEU A 357 1.69 22.67 5.20
C LEU A 357 0.55 21.92 5.89
N SER A 358 -0.26 22.61 6.69
CA SER A 358 -1.41 22.01 7.34
C SER A 358 -2.64 22.90 7.27
N ILE A 359 -3.79 22.28 7.04
CA ILE A 359 -5.09 22.90 7.24
C ILE A 359 -5.85 22.06 8.24
N SER A 360 -6.38 22.68 9.28
CA SER A 360 -7.36 22.07 10.17
C SER A 360 -8.58 22.97 10.30
N VAL A 361 -9.79 22.41 10.18
CA VAL A 361 -11.04 23.13 10.47
C VAL A 361 -11.57 22.66 11.82
N LEU A 362 -11.65 23.57 12.79
CA LEU A 362 -12.15 23.27 14.13
C LEU A 362 -13.66 22.98 14.12
N GLN A 363 -14.07 22.06 14.98
CA GLN A 363 -15.45 21.61 15.12
C GLN A 363 -16.31 22.70 15.80
N PHE A 364 -17.32 23.22 15.11
CA PHE A 364 -18.46 23.86 15.77
C PHE A 364 -19.66 22.90 15.68
N GLU A 365 -20.03 22.28 16.80
CA GLU A 365 -21.01 21.18 16.90
C GLU A 365 -22.45 21.53 16.44
N GLY A 366 -22.73 22.78 16.07
CA GLY A 366 -24.09 23.26 15.82
C GLY A 366 -24.53 23.48 14.37
N MET A 367 -23.62 23.59 13.39
CA MET A 367 -23.99 24.13 12.05
C MET A 367 -23.46 23.39 10.82
N LEU A 368 -22.65 22.35 10.97
CA LEU A 368 -22.14 21.63 9.81
C LEU A 368 -23.16 20.59 9.32
N LEU A 369 -23.66 20.77 8.10
CA LEU A 369 -24.42 19.74 7.38
C LEU A 369 -23.63 18.41 7.39
N PRO A 370 -24.29 17.24 7.49
CA PRO A 370 -23.65 15.92 7.60
C PRO A 370 -22.75 15.50 6.42
N ARG A 371 -22.54 16.37 5.42
CA ARG A 371 -21.63 16.19 4.28
C ARG A 371 -20.29 16.93 4.45
N ARG A 372 -20.06 17.67 5.52
CA ARG A 372 -18.94 18.64 5.61
C ARG A 372 -18.33 18.66 7.02
N SER A 373 -17.54 17.65 7.37
CA SER A 373 -16.82 17.57 8.65
C SER A 373 -15.31 17.61 8.42
N LEU A 374 -14.60 18.39 9.25
CA LEU A 374 -13.17 18.30 9.64
C LEU A 374 -12.15 17.89 8.58
N LEU A 375 -11.69 18.84 7.75
CA LEU A 375 -10.41 18.65 7.08
C LEU A 375 -9.28 18.81 8.09
N ASP A 376 -8.51 17.75 8.32
CA ASP A 376 -7.27 17.74 9.08
C ASP A 376 -6.19 17.16 8.17
N PHE A 377 -5.62 18.04 7.35
CA PHE A 377 -4.79 17.72 6.21
C PHE A 377 -3.37 18.22 6.41
N TRP A 378 -2.40 17.36 6.08
CA TRP A 378 -0.98 17.69 6.13
C TRP A 378 -0.27 17.31 4.83
N ILE A 379 0.48 18.25 4.26
CA ILE A 379 1.48 17.97 3.24
C ILE A 379 2.85 18.22 3.83
N THR A 380 3.75 17.26 3.67
CA THR A 380 5.18 17.42 3.94
C THR A 380 5.94 17.31 2.61
N LEU A 381 6.65 18.37 2.23
CA LEU A 381 7.56 18.41 1.08
C LEU A 381 9.00 18.38 1.57
N LYS A 382 9.87 17.55 0.99
CA LYS A 382 11.27 17.43 1.38
C LYS A 382 12.22 17.56 0.21
N ALA A 383 13.29 18.34 0.39
CA ALA A 383 14.37 18.42 -0.58
C ALA A 383 15.30 17.20 -0.53
N ASP A 384 15.51 16.67 0.67
CA ASP A 384 16.25 15.41 0.84
C ASP A 384 15.39 14.19 0.53
N LYS A 385 16.05 13.05 0.40
CA LYS A 385 15.43 11.73 0.41
C LYS A 385 14.59 11.59 1.67
N ILE A 386 13.39 11.04 1.52
CA ILE A 386 12.64 10.59 2.70
C ILE A 386 13.42 9.40 3.28
N ASN A 387 14.21 9.64 4.34
CA ASN A 387 14.93 8.60 5.09
C ASN A 387 14.00 7.66 5.89
N ARG A 388 12.72 7.57 5.55
CA ARG A 388 11.88 6.52 6.11
C ARG A 388 12.27 5.21 5.46
N GLU A 389 13.12 4.49 6.19
CA GLU A 389 13.10 3.04 6.22
C GLU A 389 11.68 2.56 6.59
N LYS A 390 10.74 2.59 5.65
CA LYS A 390 9.74 1.53 5.63
C LYS A 390 10.50 0.33 5.12
N HIS A 391 11.20 -0.34 6.03
CA HIS A 391 11.74 -1.66 5.78
C HIS A 391 10.55 -2.57 5.42
N LEU A 392 10.25 -2.65 4.11
CA LEU A 392 10.02 -3.94 3.50
C LEU A 392 11.16 -4.84 4.00
N PRO A 393 10.94 -6.11 4.36
CA PRO A 393 11.98 -7.03 4.80
C PRO A 393 13.17 -6.95 3.84
N GLU A 394 14.14 -6.10 4.18
CA GLU A 394 15.38 -5.99 3.46
C GLU A 394 16.17 -7.21 3.88
N THR A 395 15.94 -8.30 3.17
CA THR A 395 16.99 -9.28 3.00
C THR A 395 17.43 -9.25 1.56
N VAL A 396 18.53 -8.53 1.34
CA VAL A 396 19.76 -9.08 0.76
C VAL A 396 19.49 -10.45 0.15
N LEU A 397 18.95 -10.45 -1.07
CA LEU A 397 19.11 -11.61 -1.92
C LEU A 397 20.59 -11.59 -2.26
N VAL A 398 21.31 -12.51 -1.62
CA VAL A 398 22.64 -12.93 -2.06
C VAL A 398 22.60 -12.98 -3.58
N ASP A 399 23.40 -12.12 -4.21
CA ASP A 399 23.61 -12.15 -5.64
C ASP A 399 24.21 -13.51 -5.99
N THR A 400 23.33 -14.44 -6.39
CA THR A 400 23.73 -15.80 -6.75
C THR A 400 24.52 -15.85 -8.06
N SER A 401 24.76 -14.70 -8.69
CA SER A 401 25.67 -14.59 -9.84
C SER A 401 27.16 -14.57 -9.44
N VAL A 402 27.52 -14.25 -8.19
CA VAL A 402 28.93 -14.11 -7.77
C VAL A 402 29.56 -15.39 -7.18
N LEU A 403 28.78 -16.42 -6.88
CA LEU A 403 29.31 -17.73 -6.44
C LEU A 403 29.72 -18.63 -7.63
N ARG A 404 30.54 -18.09 -8.53
CA ARG A 404 31.35 -18.88 -9.47
C ARG A 404 32.78 -18.35 -9.48
N LYS A 405 33.55 -18.66 -8.44
CA LYS A 405 35.00 -18.95 -8.53
C LYS A 405 35.55 -19.36 -7.17
N ARG A 406 35.63 -20.68 -6.96
CA ARG A 406 36.85 -21.44 -6.55
C ARG A 406 36.41 -22.82 -6.06
N ARG A 407 36.42 -23.76 -6.99
CA ARG A 407 36.65 -25.17 -6.69
C ARG A 407 37.95 -25.56 -7.37
N ARG A 408 38.72 -26.38 -6.67
CA ARG A 408 40.02 -27.01 -6.97
C ARG A 408 41.24 -26.22 -6.46
N THR A 409 42.17 -26.80 -5.71
CA THR A 409 42.36 -28.16 -5.14
C THR A 409 43.60 -28.01 -4.25
N GLU A 410 43.60 -28.56 -3.04
CA GLU A 410 44.85 -28.93 -2.37
C GLU A 410 45.26 -30.32 -2.87
N PRO A 411 46.55 -30.57 -3.12
CA PRO A 411 47.22 -31.79 -2.71
C PRO A 411 47.73 -31.68 -1.27
#